data_AF-A0A355Q291-F1
#
_entry.id   AF-A0A355Q291-F1
#
_cell.length_a   1.000
_cell.length_b   1.000
_cell.length_c   1.000
_cell.angle_alpha   90.00
_cell.angle_beta   90.00
_cell.angle_gamma   90.00
#
_symmetry.space_group_name_H-M   'P 1'
#
loop_
_entity.id
_entity.type
_entity.pdbx_description
1 polymer ?
#
loop_
_entity_poly.entity_id
_entity_poly.type
_entity_poly.pdbx_seq_one_letter_code
_entity_poly.pdbx_strand_id
1 'polypeptide(L)'
;MVKQTLYSGGLIFDGLHQVLEGQAVLVENERIKEVGLVGDFQGFAGELVDFSGGTLLPGLIDCHVHLIYGGEGDPKSKVGGAKPGNLVMRALDRAQESLRSGVTSLRDLGGKDFLEFAVRDACNSGRQLGPTILAAGQMIWMTGGHGNAFGRVA
;
A
#
# COMPACT_ATOMS: atom_id res chain seq x y z
N MET A 1 -7.96 25.61 -0.85
CA MET A 1 -7.55 25.80 -2.25
C MET A 1 -7.56 24.44 -2.92
N VAL A 2 -8.01 24.34 -4.17
CA VAL A 2 -7.95 23.09 -4.93
C VAL A 2 -6.49 22.85 -5.32
N LYS A 3 -5.92 21.70 -4.95
CA LYS A 3 -4.57 21.32 -5.38
C LYS A 3 -4.69 20.53 -6.69
N GLN A 4 -4.00 20.96 -7.73
CA GLN A 4 -3.94 20.25 -9.02
C GLN A 4 -2.49 19.94 -9.38
N THR A 5 -2.27 18.70 -9.82
CA THR A 5 -0.97 18.21 -10.27
C THR A 5 -1.18 17.48 -11.60
N LEU A 6 -0.41 17.84 -12.62
CA LEU A 6 -0.44 17.21 -13.94
C LEU A 6 0.83 16.38 -14.14
N TYR A 7 0.64 15.09 -14.43
CA TYR A 7 1.71 14.15 -14.74
C TYR A 7 1.82 13.97 -16.25
N SER A 8 3.00 14.18 -16.84
CA SER A 8 3.22 14.00 -18.30
C SER A 8 4.66 13.57 -18.62
N GLY A 9 4.93 13.25 -19.89
CA GLY A 9 6.29 13.05 -20.41
C GLY A 9 6.72 11.59 -20.60
N GLY A 10 6.07 10.65 -19.94
CA GLY A 10 6.31 9.21 -20.11
C GLY A 10 5.12 8.43 -20.68
N LEU A 11 5.14 7.12 -20.46
CA LEU A 11 4.09 6.19 -20.87
C LEU A 11 3.03 6.01 -19.77
N ILE A 12 1.77 5.75 -20.13
CA ILE A 12 0.71 5.49 -19.15
C ILE A 12 0.11 4.11 -19.37
N PHE A 13 0.02 3.30 -18.32
CA PHE A 13 -0.76 2.07 -18.32
C PHE A 13 -1.94 2.27 -17.37
N ASP A 14 -3.16 1.95 -17.81
CA ASP A 14 -4.38 2.16 -17.02
C ASP A 14 -4.84 0.92 -16.25
N GLY A 15 -4.16 -0.23 -16.43
CA GLY A 15 -4.52 -1.50 -15.82
C GLY A 15 -5.50 -2.35 -16.63
N LEU A 16 -6.02 -1.85 -17.74
CA LEU A 16 -7.06 -2.52 -18.55
C LEU A 16 -6.64 -2.72 -20.01
N HIS A 17 -5.98 -1.72 -20.60
CA HIS A 17 -5.66 -1.67 -22.01
C HIS A 17 -4.14 -1.73 -22.24
N GLN A 18 -3.74 -1.57 -23.50
CA GLN A 18 -2.33 -1.43 -23.85
C GLN A 18 -1.78 -0.10 -23.32
N VAL A 19 -0.45 0.00 -23.27
CA VAL A 19 0.24 1.23 -22.86
C VAL A 19 -0.13 2.38 -23.78
N LEU A 20 -0.46 3.52 -23.18
CA LEU A 20 -0.87 4.76 -23.83
C LEU A 20 0.33 5.71 -23.96
N GLU A 21 0.52 6.22 -25.18
CA GLU A 21 1.56 7.20 -25.52
C GLU A 21 0.96 8.60 -25.69
N GLY A 22 1.76 9.64 -25.38
CA GLY A 22 1.35 11.04 -25.60
C GLY A 22 0.18 11.52 -24.72
N GLN A 23 -0.10 10.79 -23.64
CA GLN A 23 -1.15 11.12 -22.66
C GLN A 23 -0.57 11.84 -21.43
N ALA A 24 -1.44 12.50 -20.67
CA ALA A 24 -1.16 13.08 -19.37
C ALA A 24 -2.28 12.73 -18.38
N VAL A 25 -1.96 12.75 -17.08
CA VAL A 25 -2.93 12.50 -15.99
C VAL A 25 -3.04 13.75 -15.13
N LEU A 26 -4.23 14.33 -15.09
CA LEU A 26 -4.56 15.43 -14.19
C LEU A 26 -5.15 14.89 -12.88
N VAL A 27 -4.47 15.16 -11.78
CA VAL A 27 -4.93 14.83 -10.43
C VAL A 27 -5.44 16.10 -9.75
N GLU A 28 -6.65 16.04 -9.22
CA GLU A 28 -7.25 17.11 -8.42
C GLU A 28 -7.52 16.59 -7.01
N ASN A 29 -6.87 17.21 -6.03
CA ASN A 29 -6.81 16.77 -4.64
C ASN A 29 -6.26 15.34 -4.52
N GLU A 30 -7.11 14.33 -4.35
CA GLU A 30 -6.73 12.92 -4.17
C GLU A 30 -7.36 12.00 -5.24
N ARG A 31 -7.89 12.59 -6.32
CA ARG A 31 -8.55 11.84 -7.39
C ARG A 31 -8.00 12.20 -8.75
N ILE A 32 -7.92 11.21 -9.62
CA ILE A 32 -7.71 11.43 -11.05
C ILE A 32 -8.96 12.15 -11.57
N LYS A 33 -8.76 13.38 -12.06
CA LYS A 33 -9.81 14.19 -12.67
C LYS A 33 -9.97 13.84 -14.14
N GLU A 34 -8.86 13.68 -14.85
CA GLU A 34 -8.85 13.49 -16.29
C GLU A 34 -7.57 12.76 -16.74
N VAL A 35 -7.71 11.93 -17.77
CA VAL A 35 -6.60 11.37 -18.55
C VAL A 35 -6.89 11.74 -20.01
N GLY A 36 -5.96 12.41 -20.66
CA GLY A 36 -6.15 12.94 -22.01
C GLY A 36 -4.82 13.20 -22.72
N LEU A 37 -4.89 13.64 -23.98
CA LEU A 37 -3.68 13.95 -24.74
C LEU A 37 -2.94 15.10 -24.06
N VAL A 38 -1.61 15.11 -24.11
CA VAL A 38 -0.80 16.22 -23.56
C VAL A 38 -1.26 17.58 -24.13
N GLY A 39 -1.70 17.61 -25.39
CA GLY A 39 -2.24 18.80 -26.04
C GLY A 39 -3.52 19.37 -25.42
N ASP A 40 -4.32 18.54 -24.74
CA ASP A 40 -5.58 18.97 -24.10
C ASP A 40 -5.29 19.83 -22.85
N PHE A 41 -4.08 19.74 -22.30
CA PHE A 41 -3.64 20.47 -21.11
C PHE A 41 -2.76 21.69 -21.42
N GLN A 42 -2.78 22.19 -22.67
CA GLN A 42 -2.03 23.39 -23.03
C GLN A 42 -2.44 24.60 -22.17
N GLY A 43 -1.45 25.27 -21.59
CA GLY A 43 -1.67 26.42 -20.72
C GLY A 43 -1.99 26.07 -19.26
N PHE A 44 -1.89 24.80 -18.85
CA PHE A 44 -1.97 24.43 -17.44
C PHE A 44 -0.87 25.13 -16.63
N ALA A 45 -1.26 25.78 -15.52
CA ALA A 45 -0.39 26.62 -14.69
C ALA A 45 -0.18 26.07 -13.26
N GLY A 46 -0.55 24.81 -13.00
CA GLY A 46 -0.40 24.15 -11.69
C GLY A 46 0.93 23.40 -11.54
N GLU A 47 0.98 22.46 -10.59
CA GLU A 47 2.15 21.62 -10.36
C GLU A 47 2.32 20.63 -11.52
N LEU A 48 3.50 20.65 -12.16
CA LEU A 48 3.86 19.75 -13.26
C LEU A 48 4.83 18.68 -12.74
N VAL A 49 4.53 17.41 -13.01
CA VAL A 49 5.41 16.29 -12.74
C VAL A 49 5.78 15.62 -14.06
N ASP A 50 7.04 15.81 -14.47
CA ASP A 50 7.62 15.11 -15.61
C ASP A 50 8.16 13.74 -15.16
N PHE A 51 7.71 12.69 -15.84
CA PHE A 51 8.16 11.31 -15.61
C PHE A 51 8.75 10.68 -16.88
N SER A 52 9.29 11.50 -17.78
CA SER A 52 10.00 11.07 -18.98
C SER A 52 10.99 9.93 -18.70
N GLY A 53 10.94 8.88 -19.53
CA GLY A 53 11.74 7.65 -19.36
C GLY A 53 11.11 6.61 -18.41
N GLY A 54 9.99 6.93 -17.76
CA GLY A 54 9.21 6.00 -16.94
C GLY A 54 7.84 5.66 -17.54
N THR A 55 7.17 4.71 -16.89
CA THR A 55 5.76 4.38 -17.13
C THR A 55 4.98 4.64 -15.84
N LEU A 56 3.90 5.41 -15.92
CA LEU A 56 2.94 5.59 -14.83
C LEU A 56 1.90 4.46 -14.88
N LEU A 57 1.64 3.82 -13.74
CA LEU A 57 0.70 2.71 -13.59
C LEU A 57 -0.23 2.98 -12.41
N PRO A 58 -1.39 2.29 -12.29
CA PRO A 58 -2.16 2.29 -11.06
C PRO A 58 -1.32 1.69 -9.94
N GLY A 59 -1.54 2.15 -8.71
CA GLY A 59 -0.83 1.62 -7.56
C GLY A 59 -1.05 0.12 -7.40
N LEU A 60 0.01 -0.62 -7.08
CA LEU A 60 -0.05 -2.07 -6.95
C LEU A 60 -0.85 -2.47 -5.71
N ILE A 61 -1.43 -3.68 -5.76
CA ILE A 61 -2.19 -4.28 -4.66
C ILE A 61 -1.56 -5.62 -4.29
N ASP A 62 -1.24 -5.80 -3.00
CA ASP A 62 -0.82 -7.09 -2.46
C ASP A 62 -1.94 -7.71 -1.61
N CYS A 63 -2.46 -8.85 -2.07
CA CYS A 63 -3.62 -9.51 -1.46
C CYS A 63 -3.26 -10.47 -0.31
N HIS A 64 -1.98 -10.68 -0.01
CA HIS A 64 -1.56 -11.64 1.01
C HIS A 64 -0.21 -11.24 1.65
N VAL A 65 -0.29 -10.40 2.69
CA VAL A 65 0.89 -10.04 3.49
C VAL A 65 0.72 -10.40 4.97
N HIS A 66 1.82 -10.32 5.69
CA HIS A 66 1.86 -10.28 7.14
C HIS A 66 2.76 -9.12 7.58
N LEU A 67 2.21 -8.13 8.28
CA LEU A 67 3.00 -6.99 8.78
C LEU A 67 3.67 -7.34 10.10
N ILE A 68 2.97 -8.11 10.94
CA ILE A 68 3.48 -8.55 12.26
C ILE A 68 4.54 -9.64 12.10
N TYR A 69 4.28 -10.62 11.24
CA TYR A 69 5.20 -11.73 10.96
C TYR A 69 6.13 -11.33 9.82
N GLY A 70 7.44 -11.44 10.02
CA GLY A 70 8.42 -11.22 8.95
C GLY A 70 8.73 -12.49 8.17
N GLY A 71 9.57 -12.35 7.14
CA GLY A 71 10.08 -13.46 6.34
C GLY A 71 11.31 -14.16 6.94
N GLU A 72 11.53 -14.08 8.26
CA GLU A 72 12.64 -14.76 8.90
C GLU A 72 12.46 -16.29 8.91
N GLY A 73 13.54 -17.06 9.01
CA GLY A 73 13.48 -18.54 9.02
C GLY A 73 12.73 -19.14 10.23
N ASP A 74 12.56 -18.38 11.32
CA ASP A 74 11.70 -18.72 12.46
C ASP A 74 10.93 -17.47 12.92
N PRO A 75 9.81 -17.12 12.25
CA PRO A 75 9.05 -15.92 12.56
C PRO A 75 8.35 -16.05 13.93
N LYS A 76 8.08 -17.28 14.40
CA LYS A 76 7.43 -17.54 15.69
C LYS A 76 8.30 -17.09 16.85
N SER A 77 9.58 -17.49 16.85
CA SER A 77 10.52 -17.10 17.90
C SER A 77 10.72 -15.58 17.93
N LYS A 78 10.81 -14.96 16.75
CA LYS A 78 11.00 -13.50 16.61
C LYS A 78 9.82 -12.68 17.12
N VAL A 79 8.60 -13.20 16.96
CA VAL A 79 7.39 -12.55 17.47
C VAL A 79 7.15 -12.87 18.94
N GLY A 80 7.36 -14.12 19.36
CA GLY A 80 7.10 -14.58 20.73
C GLY A 80 7.97 -13.90 21.80
N GLY A 81 9.21 -13.53 21.46
CA GLY A 81 10.12 -12.81 22.37
C GLY A 81 10.02 -11.28 22.30
N ALA A 82 9.23 -10.71 21.39
CA ALA A 82 9.17 -9.27 21.18
C ALA A 82 8.11 -8.59 22.07
N LYS A 83 8.43 -7.38 22.54
CA LYS A 83 7.45 -6.52 23.21
C LYS A 83 6.40 -6.04 22.19
N PRO A 84 5.12 -5.90 22.57
CA PRO A 84 4.06 -5.45 21.66
C PRO A 84 4.37 -4.17 20.91
N GLY A 85 4.92 -3.15 21.58
CA GLY A 85 5.32 -1.89 20.93
C GLY A 85 6.35 -2.07 19.81
N ASN A 86 7.31 -2.99 19.98
CA ASN A 86 8.30 -3.27 18.94
C ASN A 86 7.67 -3.97 17.74
N LEU A 87 6.66 -4.81 17.95
CA LEU A 87 5.92 -5.47 16.86
C LEU A 87 5.14 -4.45 16.03
N VAL A 88 4.48 -3.49 16.69
CA VAL A 88 3.76 -2.41 16.01
C VAL A 88 4.71 -1.54 15.18
N MET A 89 5.87 -1.16 15.73
CA MET A 89 6.85 -0.38 14.99
C MET A 89 7.37 -1.13 13.76
N ARG A 90 7.73 -2.42 13.90
CA ARG A 90 8.15 -3.25 12.76
C ARG A 90 7.06 -3.41 11.70
N ALA A 91 5.80 -3.55 12.13
CA ALA A 91 4.68 -3.65 11.21
C ALA A 91 4.47 -2.34 10.43
N LEU A 92 4.65 -1.19 11.07
CA LEU A 92 4.63 0.11 10.40
C LEU A 92 5.80 0.24 9.40
N ASP A 93 7.01 -0.14 9.81
CA ASP A 93 8.19 -0.10 8.93
C ASP A 93 7.94 -0.92 7.65
N ARG A 94 7.41 -2.14 7.79
CA ARG A 94 7.06 -3.02 6.67
C ARG A 94 5.96 -2.45 5.78
N ALA A 95 4.93 -1.87 6.38
CA ALA A 95 3.88 -1.21 5.60
C ALA A 95 4.46 -0.06 4.75
N GLN A 96 5.39 0.72 5.31
CA GLN A 96 6.07 1.79 4.60
C GLN A 96 7.05 1.27 3.54
N GLU A 97 7.71 0.14 3.77
CA GLU A 97 8.51 -0.56 2.76
C GLU A 97 7.66 -1.01 1.56
N SER A 98 6.49 -1.60 1.81
CA SER A 98 5.54 -1.96 0.75
C SER A 98 5.08 -0.74 -0.03
N LEU A 99 4.81 0.39 0.63
CA LEU A 99 4.45 1.62 -0.08
C LEU A 99 5.59 2.11 -0.99
N ARG A 100 6.83 2.10 -0.49
CA ARG A 100 8.01 2.49 -1.26
C ARG A 100 8.28 1.60 -2.47
N SER A 101 7.83 0.34 -2.44
CA SER A 101 7.93 -0.56 -3.61
C SER A 101 6.81 -0.39 -4.63
N GLY A 102 5.84 0.51 -4.38
CA GLY A 102 4.71 0.79 -5.27
C GLY A 102 3.41 0.09 -4.88
N VAL A 103 3.38 -0.67 -3.78
CA VAL A 103 2.15 -1.26 -3.25
C VAL A 103 1.39 -0.22 -2.44
N THR A 104 0.35 0.33 -3.04
CA THR A 104 -0.45 1.40 -2.43
C THR A 104 -1.62 0.88 -1.60
N SER A 105 -1.99 -0.39 -1.78
CA SER A 105 -3.02 -1.07 -0.99
C SER A 105 -2.60 -2.50 -0.68
N LEU A 106 -2.86 -2.98 0.52
CA LEU A 106 -2.53 -4.36 0.91
C LEU A 106 -3.58 -5.00 1.81
N ARG A 107 -3.57 -6.33 1.85
CA ARG A 107 -4.38 -7.15 2.76
C ARG A 107 -3.50 -8.00 3.68
N ASP A 108 -3.46 -7.60 4.95
CA ASP A 108 -2.82 -8.38 6.03
C ASP A 108 -3.75 -9.50 6.48
N LEU A 109 -3.26 -10.74 6.39
CA LEU A 109 -4.00 -11.97 6.71
C LEU A 109 -3.51 -12.67 7.97
N GLY A 110 -2.66 -12.04 8.78
CA GLY A 110 -2.17 -12.66 10.00
C GLY A 110 -1.61 -11.66 11.00
N GLY A 111 -2.39 -11.45 12.06
CA GLY A 111 -2.03 -10.64 13.21
C GLY A 111 -1.56 -11.43 14.44
N LYS A 112 -1.05 -10.68 15.42
CA LYS A 112 -0.87 -11.13 16.82
C LYS A 112 -1.55 -10.14 17.73
N ASP A 113 -2.47 -10.62 18.57
CA ASP A 113 -3.19 -9.82 19.56
C ASP A 113 -3.81 -8.53 18.96
N PHE A 114 -4.19 -8.57 17.67
CA PHE A 114 -4.76 -7.47 16.90
C PHE A 114 -3.88 -6.20 16.78
N LEU A 115 -2.58 -6.34 17.01
CA LEU A 115 -1.63 -5.21 17.01
C LEU A 115 -1.55 -4.48 15.65
N GLU A 116 -1.72 -5.21 14.55
CA GLU A 116 -1.74 -4.69 13.19
C GLU A 116 -2.89 -3.69 12.94
N PHE A 117 -3.99 -3.76 13.71
CA PHE A 117 -5.09 -2.79 13.58
C PHE A 117 -4.65 -1.38 13.95
N ALA A 118 -3.72 -1.22 14.90
CA ALA A 118 -3.18 0.10 15.24
C ALA A 118 -2.41 0.71 14.05
N VAL A 119 -1.66 -0.11 13.31
CA VAL A 119 -0.95 0.32 12.09
C VAL A 119 -1.95 0.64 10.98
N ARG A 120 -2.92 -0.24 10.74
CA ARG A 120 -4.02 -0.02 9.79
C ARG A 120 -4.71 1.33 10.02
N ASP A 121 -5.16 1.57 11.25
CA ASP A 121 -5.93 2.77 11.58
C ASP A 121 -5.06 4.03 11.49
N ALA A 122 -3.78 3.96 11.84
CA ALA A 122 -2.85 5.06 11.69
C ALA A 122 -2.58 5.42 10.22
N CYS A 123 -2.39 4.41 9.35
CA CYS A 123 -2.19 4.63 7.92
C CYS A 123 -3.46 5.12 7.22
N ASN A 124 -4.60 4.43 7.45
CA ASN A 124 -5.87 4.75 6.78
C ASN A 124 -6.45 6.10 7.22
N SER A 125 -6.09 6.62 8.40
CA SER A 125 -6.46 7.96 8.84
C SER A 125 -5.50 9.06 8.39
N GLY A 126 -4.40 8.71 7.71
CA GLY A 126 -3.34 9.64 7.31
C GLY A 126 -2.46 10.13 8.47
N ARG A 127 -2.62 9.59 9.69
CA ARG A 127 -1.75 9.92 10.83
C ARG A 127 -0.30 9.46 10.61
N GLN A 128 -0.13 8.36 9.88
CA GLN A 128 1.16 7.83 9.47
C GLN A 128 1.15 7.60 7.97
N LEU A 129 2.30 7.83 7.33
CA LEU A 129 2.48 7.45 5.93
C LEU A 129 2.47 5.93 5.81
N GLY A 130 1.67 5.41 4.89
CA GLY A 130 1.56 3.98 4.61
C GLY A 130 0.52 3.69 3.51
N PRO A 131 0.42 2.44 3.07
CA PRO A 131 -0.59 2.02 2.10
C PRO A 131 -1.98 2.00 2.75
N THR A 132 -3.02 1.85 1.93
CA THR A 132 -4.35 1.49 2.43
C THR A 132 -4.33 0.04 2.90
N ILE A 133 -4.66 -0.20 4.17
CA ILE A 133 -4.53 -1.52 4.79
C ILE A 133 -5.92 -2.10 5.05
N LEU A 134 -6.14 -3.33 4.59
CA LEU A 134 -7.20 -4.21 5.07
C LEU A 134 -6.54 -5.27 5.95
N ALA A 135 -6.96 -5.41 7.20
CA ALA A 135 -6.36 -6.38 8.13
C ALA A 135 -7.41 -7.37 8.65
N ALA A 136 -7.10 -8.66 8.60
CA ALA A 136 -7.99 -9.75 9.01
C ALA A 136 -8.02 -9.98 10.52
N GLY A 137 -6.98 -9.55 11.26
CA GLY A 137 -6.88 -9.84 12.68
C GLY A 137 -6.09 -11.12 12.98
N GLN A 138 -6.28 -11.62 14.19
CA GLN A 138 -5.77 -12.92 14.58
C GLN A 138 -6.46 -14.03 13.77
N MET A 139 -5.64 -14.89 13.16
CA MET A 139 -6.11 -16.01 12.33
C MET A 139 -6.88 -17.06 13.15
N ILE A 140 -7.83 -17.77 12.52
CA ILE A 140 -8.66 -18.82 13.14
C ILE A 140 -8.26 -20.20 12.61
N TRP A 141 -8.10 -21.19 13.49
CA TRP A 141 -7.63 -22.53 13.14
C TRP A 141 -8.26 -23.61 14.02
N MET A 142 -8.29 -24.85 13.50
CA MET A 142 -8.57 -26.04 14.31
C MET A 142 -7.37 -26.40 15.23
N THR A 143 -7.64 -27.16 16.28
CA THR A 143 -6.60 -27.74 17.15
C THR A 143 -5.61 -28.56 16.31
N GLY A 144 -4.32 -28.24 16.42
CA GLY A 144 -3.26 -28.91 15.67
C GLY A 144 -3.11 -28.48 14.20
N GLY A 145 -3.90 -27.50 13.73
CA GLY A 145 -3.78 -26.93 12.40
C GLY A 145 -2.48 -26.15 12.17
N HIS A 146 -2.20 -25.79 10.91
CA HIS A 146 -0.93 -25.19 10.48
C HIS A 146 -0.53 -23.93 11.27
N GLY A 147 -1.49 -23.09 11.69
CA GLY A 147 -1.25 -21.91 12.51
C GLY A 147 -1.80 -21.98 13.92
N ASN A 148 -1.95 -23.20 14.47
CA ASN A 148 -2.27 -23.44 15.89
C ASN A 148 -1.33 -22.69 16.85
N ALA A 149 -0.11 -22.36 16.41
CA ALA A 149 0.87 -21.59 17.17
C ALA A 149 0.71 -20.06 17.10
N PHE A 150 -0.10 -19.55 16.18
CA PHE A 150 -0.21 -18.12 15.83
C PHE A 150 -1.61 -17.57 16.02
N GLY A 151 -2.63 -18.41 15.85
CA GLY A 151 -4.02 -18.00 15.85
C GLY A 151 -4.81 -18.40 17.08
N ARG A 152 -6.10 -18.08 17.05
CA ARG A 152 -7.08 -18.57 18.00
C ARG A 152 -7.56 -19.94 17.53
N VAL A 153 -7.54 -20.91 18.44
CA VAL A 153 -8.22 -22.19 18.23
C VAL A 153 -9.73 -21.97 18.41
N ALA A 154 -10.52 -22.30 17.40
CA ALA A 154 -11.98 -22.22 17.43
C ALA A 154 -12.61 -23.34 16.60
#